data_AF-V9F9M5-F1
#
_entry.id   AF-V9F9M5-F1
#
_cell.length_a   1.000
_cell.length_b   1.000
_cell.length_c   1.000
_cell.angle_alpha   90.00
_cell.angle_beta   90.00
_cell.angle_gamma   90.00
#
_symmetry.space_group_name_H-M   'P 1'
#
loop_
_entity.id
_entity.type
_entity.pdbx_description
1 polymer ?
#
loop_
_entity_poly.entity_id
_entity_poly.type
_entity_poly.pdbx_seq_one_letter_code
_entity_poly.pdbx_strand_id
1 'polypeptide(L)'
;MNASSGSKTRETAASTTERLEVNLKRVSKYSIKRMNAHEEITVILAHEKDAAIRLAAAVGASTHDAGYVTSYDVALEQCCSILLERPL
;
A
#
# COMPACT_ATOMS: atom_id res chain seq x y z
N MET A 1 -27.36 -16.08 -50.54
CA MET A 1 -27.40 -16.34 -49.08
C MET A 1 -26.11 -15.81 -48.47
N ASN A 2 -26.08 -14.61 -47.84
CA ASN A 2 -24.90 -14.10 -47.12
C ASN A 2 -25.20 -12.99 -46.08
N ALA A 3 -26.43 -12.48 -45.99
CA ALA A 3 -26.79 -11.40 -45.08
C ALA A 3 -26.81 -11.81 -43.58
N SER A 4 -27.05 -13.09 -43.28
CA SER A 4 -27.19 -13.57 -41.90
C SER A 4 -25.85 -13.66 -41.13
N SER A 5 -24.74 -13.89 -41.84
CA SER A 5 -23.41 -13.98 -41.24
C SER A 5 -22.89 -12.61 -40.75
N GLY A 6 -23.04 -11.55 -41.56
CA GLY A 6 -22.56 -10.21 -41.21
C GLY A 6 -23.30 -9.54 -40.04
N SER A 7 -24.58 -9.88 -39.82
CA SER A 7 -25.37 -9.38 -38.68
C SER A 7 -24.92 -10.02 -37.37
N LYS A 8 -24.68 -11.34 -37.38
CA LYS A 8 -24.33 -12.12 -36.19
C LYS A 8 -22.97 -11.71 -35.61
N THR A 9 -22.00 -11.41 -36.49
CA THR A 9 -20.65 -10.98 -36.10
C THR A 9 -20.62 -9.60 -35.45
N ARG A 10 -21.46 -8.67 -35.93
CA ARG A 10 -21.58 -7.31 -35.33
C ARG A 10 -22.24 -7.33 -33.97
N GLU A 11 -23.26 -8.16 -33.79
CA GLU A 11 -23.96 -8.35 -32.52
C GLU A 11 -23.05 -8.96 -31.45
N THR A 12 -22.22 -9.94 -31.83
CA THR A 12 -21.20 -10.51 -30.92
C THR A 12 -20.11 -9.50 -30.56
N ALA A 13 -19.66 -8.67 -31.50
CA ALA A 13 -18.64 -7.66 -31.23
C ALA A 13 -19.16 -6.58 -30.26
N ALA A 14 -20.38 -6.08 -30.47
CA ALA A 14 -21.03 -5.13 -29.56
C ALA A 14 -21.18 -5.70 -28.14
N SER A 15 -21.63 -6.95 -28.02
CA SER A 15 -21.75 -7.65 -26.72
C SER A 15 -20.39 -7.83 -26.03
N THR A 16 -19.33 -8.12 -26.78
CA THR A 16 -17.98 -8.23 -26.19
C THR A 16 -17.43 -6.89 -25.71
N THR A 17 -17.68 -5.80 -26.44
CA THR A 17 -17.27 -4.45 -26.05
C THR A 17 -17.96 -4.02 -24.78
N GLU A 18 -19.28 -4.19 -24.68
CA GLU A 18 -20.05 -3.85 -23.48
C GLU A 18 -19.54 -4.62 -22.24
N ARG A 19 -19.25 -5.91 -22.40
CA ARG A 19 -18.67 -6.72 -21.32
C ARG A 19 -17.29 -6.22 -20.88
N LEU A 20 -16.45 -5.81 -21.81
CA LEU A 20 -15.13 -5.24 -21.50
C LEU A 20 -15.25 -3.89 -20.78
N GLU A 21 -16.20 -3.04 -21.17
CA GLU A 21 -16.46 -1.76 -20.48
C GLU A 21 -16.94 -1.97 -19.04
N VAL A 22 -17.85 -2.93 -18.80
CA VAL A 22 -18.31 -3.28 -17.45
C VAL A 22 -17.16 -3.81 -16.60
N ASN A 23 -16.30 -4.65 -17.17
CA ASN A 23 -15.12 -5.16 -16.46
C ASN A 23 -14.12 -4.05 -16.16
N LEU A 24 -13.87 -3.13 -17.09
CA LEU A 24 -12.98 -2.00 -16.90
C LEU A 24 -13.48 -1.08 -15.78
N LYS A 25 -14.78 -0.74 -15.77
CA LYS A 25 -15.41 0.04 -14.69
C LYS A 25 -15.24 -0.64 -13.33
N ARG A 26 -15.39 -1.97 -13.28
CA ARG A 26 -15.22 -2.76 -12.06
C ARG A 26 -13.77 -2.73 -11.57
N VAL A 27 -12.81 -2.98 -12.45
CA VAL A 27 -11.37 -2.96 -12.12
C VAL A 27 -10.95 -1.56 -11.64
N SER A 28 -11.37 -0.50 -12.33
CA SER A 28 -11.11 0.88 -11.94
C SER A 28 -11.66 1.22 -10.55
N LYS A 29 -12.89 0.79 -10.24
CA LYS A 29 -13.46 0.97 -8.89
C LYS A 29 -12.63 0.29 -7.81
N TYR A 30 -12.15 -0.93 -8.07
CA TYR A 30 -11.31 -1.67 -7.11
C TYR A 30 -9.90 -1.07 -6.99
N SER A 31 -9.33 -0.56 -8.08
CA SER A 31 -8.00 0.07 -8.02
C SER A 31 -8.01 1.32 -7.15
N ILE A 32 -9.04 2.18 -7.27
CA ILE A 32 -9.20 3.37 -6.42
C ILE A 32 -9.28 2.97 -4.94
N LYS A 33 -10.11 1.98 -4.60
CA LYS A 33 -10.21 1.49 -3.21
C LYS A 33 -8.87 1.01 -2.65
N ARG A 34 -8.08 0.30 -3.46
CA ARG A 34 -6.74 -0.16 -3.05
C ARG A 34 -5.77 1.00 -2.87
N MET A 35 -5.82 2.00 -3.73
CA MET A 35 -4.97 3.19 -3.59
C MET A 35 -5.27 3.92 -2.28
N ASN A 36 -6.56 4.14 -1.95
CA ASN A 36 -6.94 4.78 -0.70
C ASN A 36 -6.46 3.99 0.53
N ALA A 37 -6.65 2.66 0.53
CA ALA A 37 -6.16 1.82 1.63
C ALA A 37 -4.63 1.85 1.76
N HIS A 38 -3.91 1.92 0.63
CA HIS A 38 -2.46 2.06 0.65
C HIS A 38 -2.02 3.42 1.23
N GLU A 39 -2.71 4.50 0.89
CA GLU A 39 -2.47 5.83 1.44
C GLU A 39 -2.71 5.85 2.96
N GLU A 40 -3.81 5.29 3.43
CA GLU A 40 -4.10 5.15 4.87
C GLU A 40 -3.00 4.38 5.61
N ILE A 41 -2.56 3.24 5.06
CA ILE A 41 -1.45 2.45 5.63
C ILE A 41 -0.15 3.25 5.65
N THR A 42 0.14 4.01 4.59
CA THR A 42 1.36 4.83 4.50
C THR A 42 1.36 5.91 5.59
N VAL A 43 0.21 6.54 5.85
CA VAL A 43 0.06 7.53 6.92
C VAL A 43 0.26 6.90 8.29
N ILE A 44 -0.34 5.74 8.56
CA ILE A 44 -0.17 5.02 9.82
C ILE A 44 1.31 4.66 10.02
N LEU A 45 1.97 4.10 9.01
CA LEU A 45 3.39 3.74 9.09
C LEU A 45 4.29 4.94 9.36
N ALA A 46 4.00 6.10 8.74
CA ALA A 46 4.75 7.32 9.00
C ALA A 46 4.62 7.77 10.47
N HIS A 47 3.41 7.68 11.03
CA HIS A 47 3.14 8.04 12.42
C HIS A 47 3.80 7.07 13.41
N GLU A 48 3.69 5.77 13.17
CA GLU A 48 4.34 4.73 14.01
C GLU A 48 5.87 4.85 13.96
N LYS A 49 6.43 5.16 12.78
CA LYS A 49 7.87 5.44 12.63
C LYS A 49 8.32 6.63 13.46
N ASP A 50 7.60 7.74 13.41
CA ASP A 50 7.92 8.92 14.22
C ASP A 50 7.86 8.61 15.73
N ALA A 51 6.82 7.89 16.16
CA ALA A 51 6.67 7.45 17.54
C ALA A 51 7.86 6.56 18.00
N ALA A 52 8.27 5.58 17.17
CA ALA A 52 9.41 4.72 17.46
C ALA A 52 10.73 5.50 17.54
N ILE A 53 10.98 6.45 16.63
CA ILE A 53 12.18 7.31 16.67
C ILE A 53 12.19 8.14 17.96
N ARG A 54 11.05 8.71 18.35
CA ARG A 54 10.94 9.51 19.59
C ARG A 54 11.19 8.65 20.83
N LEU A 55 10.66 7.42 20.85
CA LEU A 55 10.87 6.49 21.94
C LEU A 55 12.35 6.07 22.04
N ALA A 56 12.96 5.69 20.91
CA ALA A 56 14.37 5.35 20.82
C ALA A 56 15.26 6.50 21.30
N ALA A 57 14.97 7.75 20.89
CA ALA A 57 15.66 8.93 21.38
C ALA A 57 15.53 9.11 22.91
N ALA A 58 14.33 8.91 23.46
CA ALA A 58 14.06 9.07 24.90
C ALA A 58 14.84 8.08 25.76
N VAL A 59 15.09 6.87 25.26
CA VAL A 59 15.92 5.86 25.94
C VAL A 59 17.42 6.02 25.64
N GLY A 60 17.81 7.03 24.87
CA GLY A 60 19.22 7.31 24.54
C GLY A 60 19.79 6.45 23.42
N ALA A 61 18.94 5.80 22.60
CA ALA A 61 19.40 5.12 21.39
C ALA A 61 19.95 6.14 20.39
N SER A 62 21.02 5.77 19.68
CA SER A 62 21.53 6.59 18.58
C SER A 62 20.51 6.56 17.43
N THR A 63 19.73 7.63 17.29
CA THR A 63 18.74 7.76 16.21
C THR A 63 19.36 8.12 14.86
N HIS A 64 20.67 8.39 14.83
CA HIS A 64 21.43 8.70 13.63
C HIS A 64 22.56 7.69 13.50
N ASP A 65 22.39 6.71 12.61
CA ASP A 65 23.55 6.09 11.97
C ASP A 65 23.91 6.93 10.74
N ALA A 66 25.21 7.17 10.56
CA ALA A 66 25.74 8.18 9.63
C ALA A 66 25.41 7.85 8.16
N GLY A 67 24.24 8.29 7.68
CA GLY A 67 23.88 8.29 6.26
C GLY A 67 22.65 7.50 5.86
N TYR A 68 22.01 6.75 6.76
CA TYR A 68 20.79 5.99 6.47
C TYR A 68 19.63 6.35 7.40
N VAL A 69 18.43 6.47 6.84
CA VAL A 69 17.20 6.70 7.61
C VAL A 69 16.84 5.40 8.34
N THR A 70 16.91 5.39 9.67
CA THR A 70 16.55 4.26 10.52
C THR A 70 15.12 3.79 10.22
N SER A 71 14.94 2.48 9.98
CA SER A 71 13.61 1.87 9.82
C SER A 71 12.90 1.73 11.16
N TYR A 72 11.57 1.57 11.13
CA TYR A 72 10.76 1.36 12.33
C TYR A 72 11.25 0.14 13.14
N ASP A 73 11.50 -0.98 12.46
CA ASP A 73 11.93 -2.23 13.12
C ASP A 73 13.27 -2.06 13.86
N VAL A 74 14.23 -1.37 13.24
CA VAL A 74 15.55 -1.12 13.85
C VAL A 74 15.44 -0.18 15.06
N ALA A 75 14.63 0.88 14.95
CA ALA A 75 14.40 1.80 16.08
C ALA A 75 13.72 1.09 17.26
N LEU A 76 12.75 0.21 16.98
CA LEU A 76 12.05 -0.57 18.01
C LEU A 76 12.98 -1.58 18.69
N GLU A 77 13.79 -2.32 17.92
CA GLU A 77 14.74 -3.29 18.46
C GLU A 77 15.77 -2.64 19.38
N GLN A 78 16.35 -1.50 18.97
CA GLN A 78 17.29 -0.74 19.79
C GLN A 78 16.64 -0.25 21.09
N CYS A 79 15.41 0.26 21.00
CA CYS A 79 14.67 0.68 22.18
C CYS A 79 14.43 -0.46 23.16
N CYS A 80 13.94 -1.61 22.68
CA CYS A 80 13.69 -2.78 23.51
C CYS A 80 14.98 -3.29 24.16
N SER A 81 16.08 -3.32 23.41
CA SER A 81 17.38 -3.78 23.92
C SER A 81 17.86 -2.90 25.08
N ILE A 82 17.77 -1.58 24.94
CA ILE A 82 18.15 -0.64 26.00
C ILE A 82 17.27 -0.81 27.24
N LEU A 83 15.95 -0.94 27.07
CA LEU A 83 15.01 -1.12 28.18
C LEU A 83 15.23 -2.45 28.93
N LEU A 84 15.67 -3.50 28.22
CA LEU A 84 16.00 -4.79 28.81
C LEU A 84 17.34 -4.77 29.56
N GLU A 85 18.34 -4.04 29.05
CA GLU A 85 19.65 -3.92 29.68
C GLU A 85 19.67 -2.94 30.86
N ARG A 86 18.74 -1.98 30.87
CA ARG A 86 18.56 -1.00 31.95
C ARG A 86 17.09 -0.90 32.33
N PRO A 87 16.59 -1.84 33.15
CA PRO A 87 15.25 -1.71 33.71
C PRO A 87 15.20 -0.46 34.59
N LEU A 88 14.11 0.30 34.46
CA LEU A 88 13.83 1.53 35.21
C LEU A 88 13.91 1.32 36.74
#